data_AF-W4H4Z2-F1
#
_entry.id   AF-W4H4Z2-F1
#
_cell.length_a   1.000
_cell.length_b   1.000
_cell.length_c   1.000
_cell.angle_alpha   90.00
_cell.angle_beta   90.00
_cell.angle_gamma   90.00
#
_symmetry.space_group_name_H-M   'P 1'
#
loop_
_entity.id
_entity.type
_entity.pdbx_description
1 polymer ?
#
loop_
_entity_poly.entity_id
_entity_poly.type
_entity_poly.pdbx_seq_one_letter_code
_entity_poly.pdbx_strand_id
1 'polypeptide(L)'
;MDNAKYHKGRPRGTPNSRQCKRTLQEACVAYGIPFEEKGIQERLVAKAVGGHRVVFTPPHHSDLQPIELVIVKGQVGRRYADGTGLSEVKARLEEAFDDLKPSSIQGCIKASEVKLQKLYDHLVEIDAFESDEDSSAQSSGATDDSDCEYSS
;
A
#
# COMPACT_ATOMS: atom_id res chain seq x y z
N MET A 1 -0.55 -13.41 15.06
CA MET A 1 0.41 -13.61 13.96
C MET A 1 1.76 -13.13 14.44
N ASP A 2 2.73 -14.02 14.35
CA ASP A 2 4.05 -13.98 14.97
C ASP A 2 4.99 -13.01 14.25
N ASN A 3 5.62 -12.18 15.06
CA ASN A 3 6.51 -11.08 14.68
C ASN A 3 7.89 -11.64 14.26
N ALA A 4 7.89 -12.51 13.25
CA ALA A 4 9.07 -13.28 12.87
C ALA A 4 10.10 -12.38 12.17
N LYS A 5 11.34 -12.42 12.68
CA LYS A 5 12.47 -11.53 12.38
C LYS A 5 12.97 -11.59 10.91
N TYR A 6 12.43 -12.50 10.10
CA TYR A 6 12.93 -12.83 8.76
C TYR A 6 12.27 -12.03 7.63
N HIS A 7 11.25 -11.20 7.90
CA HIS A 7 10.46 -10.68 6.78
C HIS A 7 11.06 -9.52 5.99
N LYS A 8 11.85 -8.57 6.54
CA LYS A 8 12.33 -7.42 5.73
C LYS A 8 13.65 -6.80 6.22
N GLY A 9 14.77 -7.49 6.01
CA GLY A 9 16.07 -6.81 5.96
C GLY A 9 16.14 -5.96 4.68
N ARG A 10 16.03 -4.64 4.79
CA ARG A 10 16.24 -3.75 3.64
C ARG A 10 17.71 -3.87 3.19
N PRO A 11 18.01 -4.00 1.89
CA PRO A 11 19.39 -3.97 1.39
C PRO A 11 20.18 -2.78 1.95
N ARG A 12 21.49 -2.96 2.20
CA ARG A 12 22.36 -1.82 2.58
C ARG A 12 22.25 -0.75 1.50
N GLY A 13 21.98 0.49 1.92
CA GLY A 13 21.76 1.62 1.01
C GLY A 13 20.31 1.84 0.60
N THR A 14 19.34 1.07 1.11
CA THR A 14 17.92 1.34 0.83
C THR A 14 17.55 2.70 1.40
N PRO A 15 17.02 3.61 0.56
CA PRO A 15 16.63 4.92 1.04
C PRO A 15 15.59 4.83 2.15
N ASN A 16 15.71 5.66 3.18
CA ASN A 16 14.79 5.67 4.32
C ASN A 16 14.26 7.08 4.57
N SER A 17 13.10 7.18 5.22
CA SER A 17 12.40 8.46 5.42
C SER A 17 13.15 9.47 6.29
N ARG A 18 14.26 9.09 6.94
CA ARG A 18 15.12 10.00 7.70
C ARG A 18 16.18 10.68 6.82
N GLN A 19 16.32 10.28 5.56
CA GLN A 19 17.21 10.95 4.60
C GLN A 19 16.55 12.21 4.05
N CYS A 20 17.38 13.19 3.69
CA CYS A 20 16.87 14.45 3.17
C CYS A 20 16.15 14.25 1.82
N LYS A 21 15.21 15.16 1.54
CA LYS A 21 14.36 15.13 0.36
C LYS A 21 15.16 14.98 -0.93
N ARG A 22 16.29 15.69 -1.07
CA ARG A 22 17.20 15.63 -2.23
C ARG A 22 17.71 14.20 -2.48
N THR A 23 18.21 13.52 -1.45
CA THR A 23 18.70 12.14 -1.56
C THR A 23 17.60 11.15 -1.94
N LEU A 24 16.38 11.35 -1.43
CA LEU A 24 15.24 10.51 -1.80
C LEU A 24 14.83 10.72 -3.26
N GLN A 25 14.88 11.97 -3.74
CA GLN A 25 14.62 12.32 -5.13
C GLN A 25 15.67 11.74 -6.09
N GLU A 26 16.95 11.87 -5.77
CA GLU A 26 18.06 11.26 -6.53
C GLU A 26 17.91 9.74 -6.59
N ALA A 27 17.54 9.10 -5.48
CA ALA A 27 17.25 7.67 -5.48
C ALA A 27 16.05 7.33 -6.38
N CYS A 28 14.97 8.12 -6.35
CA CYS A 28 13.85 7.94 -7.27
C CYS A 28 14.31 8.04 -8.73
N VAL A 29 15.16 9.01 -9.09
CA VAL A 29 15.76 9.11 -10.44
C VAL A 29 16.60 7.87 -10.77
N ALA A 30 17.48 7.45 -9.86
CA ALA A 30 18.34 6.28 -10.05
C ALA A 30 17.55 4.97 -10.23
N TYR A 31 16.38 4.87 -9.59
CA TYR A 31 15.48 3.73 -9.73
C TYR A 31 14.45 3.88 -10.86
N GLY A 32 14.45 4.99 -11.60
CA GLY A 32 13.49 5.27 -12.67
C GLY A 32 12.05 5.47 -12.19
N ILE A 33 11.88 5.96 -10.96
CA ILE A 33 10.59 6.21 -10.32
C ILE A 33 10.21 7.69 -10.54
N PRO A 34 9.13 7.99 -11.27
CA PRO A 34 8.65 9.36 -11.41
C PRO A 34 8.12 9.88 -10.06
N PHE A 35 8.44 11.13 -9.72
CA PHE A 35 7.94 11.81 -8.51
C PHE A 35 7.59 13.27 -8.81
N GLU A 36 6.65 13.85 -8.05
CA GLU A 36 6.28 15.27 -8.12
C GLU A 36 6.97 16.08 -7.01
N GLU A 37 7.44 17.29 -7.31
CA GLU A 37 8.18 18.15 -6.36
C GLU A 37 7.33 18.62 -5.16
N LYS A 38 6.01 18.74 -5.36
CA LYS A 38 5.05 19.25 -4.37
C LYS A 38 4.49 18.19 -3.43
N GLY A 39 4.74 16.92 -3.69
CA GLY A 39 4.31 15.84 -2.83
C GLY A 39 4.90 14.53 -3.31
N ILE A 40 5.72 13.90 -2.46
CA ILE A 40 6.03 12.47 -2.59
C ILE A 40 4.82 11.66 -2.07
N GLN A 41 3.60 12.15 -2.35
CA GLN A 41 2.37 11.54 -1.90
C GLN A 41 1.65 10.99 -3.14
N GLU A 42 1.24 9.74 -3.02
CA GLU A 42 0.19 9.13 -3.87
C GLU A 42 0.49 8.58 -5.26
N ARG A 43 1.75 8.28 -5.59
CA ARG A 43 1.98 7.22 -6.60
C ARG A 43 3.11 6.30 -6.25
N LEU A 44 2.90 5.52 -5.19
CA LEU A 44 3.71 4.32 -4.94
C LEU A 44 3.35 3.24 -5.96
N VAL A 45 3.80 3.44 -7.21
CA VAL A 45 3.99 2.35 -8.16
C VAL A 45 5.15 1.54 -7.62
N ALA A 46 4.84 0.48 -6.90
CA ALA A 46 5.84 -0.53 -6.62
C ALA A 46 6.29 -1.07 -7.99
N LYS A 47 7.60 -1.10 -8.20
CA LYS A 47 8.32 -1.54 -9.40
C LYS A 47 7.52 -2.51 -10.29
N ALA A 48 7.34 -2.14 -11.57
CA ALA A 48 6.69 -3.01 -12.55
C ALA A 48 7.54 -4.27 -12.81
N VAL A 49 6.95 -5.45 -12.63
CA VAL A 49 7.58 -6.73 -12.97
C VAL A 49 6.79 -7.33 -14.13
N GLY A 50 7.45 -7.59 -15.25
CA GLY A 50 6.80 -8.21 -16.42
C GLY A 50 5.72 -7.38 -17.10
N GLY A 51 5.75 -6.04 -16.99
CA GLY A 51 4.76 -5.14 -17.60
C GLY A 51 3.49 -4.89 -16.78
N HIS A 52 3.37 -5.51 -15.60
CA HIS A 52 2.26 -5.25 -14.69
C HIS A 52 2.56 -4.08 -13.76
N ARG A 53 1.58 -3.18 -13.59
CA ARG A 53 1.64 -2.10 -12.60
C ARG A 53 1.35 -2.69 -11.22
N VAL A 54 2.33 -2.63 -10.31
CA VAL A 54 2.12 -3.00 -8.91
C VAL A 54 1.71 -1.75 -8.14
N VAL A 55 0.57 -1.83 -7.44
CA VAL A 55 0.02 -0.75 -6.63
C VAL A 55 0.32 -1.05 -5.17
N PHE A 56 0.69 -0.04 -4.40
CA PHE A 56 0.92 -0.18 -2.97
C PHE A 56 -0.39 -0.41 -2.22
N THR A 57 -0.40 -1.41 -1.33
CA THR A 57 -1.45 -1.59 -0.33
C THR A 57 -0.85 -1.40 1.06
N PRO A 58 -1.35 -0.43 1.85
CA PRO A 58 -0.86 -0.19 3.21
C PRO A 58 -0.94 -1.43 4.11
N PRO A 59 0.01 -1.62 5.05
CA PRO A 59 -0.04 -2.71 6.02
C PRO A 59 -1.35 -2.68 6.84
N HIS A 60 -1.87 -3.85 7.23
CA HIS A 60 -3.10 -4.00 8.03
C HIS A 60 -4.43 -3.58 7.36
N HIS A 61 -4.40 -3.21 6.08
CA HIS A 61 -5.60 -2.89 5.29
C HIS A 61 -5.94 -4.02 4.31
N SER A 62 -6.31 -5.19 4.85
CA SER A 62 -6.73 -6.35 4.04
C SER A 62 -8.04 -6.09 3.30
N ASP A 63 -8.86 -5.17 3.78
CA ASP A 63 -10.13 -4.75 3.20
C ASP A 63 -10.00 -3.96 1.88
N LEU A 64 -8.80 -3.45 1.61
CA LEU A 64 -8.44 -2.84 0.33
C LEU A 64 -8.03 -3.88 -0.72
N GLN A 65 -7.95 -5.17 -0.36
CA GLN A 65 -7.59 -6.25 -1.25
C GLN A 65 -8.86 -7.03 -1.63
N PRO A 66 -9.37 -6.89 -2.87
CA PRO A 66 -10.63 -7.53 -3.28
C PRO A 66 -10.66 -9.04 -3.01
N ILE A 67 -9.52 -9.71 -3.09
CA ILE A 67 -9.40 -11.17 -2.88
C ILE A 67 -9.79 -11.60 -1.45
N GLU A 68 -9.61 -10.73 -0.46
CA GLU A 68 -10.03 -11.00 0.92
C GLU A 68 -11.55 -10.91 1.09
N LEU A 69 -12.24 -10.24 0.15
CA LEU A 69 -13.70 -10.08 0.15
C LEU A 69 -14.42 -11.17 -0.66
N VAL A 70 -13.69 -12.00 -1.40
CA VAL A 70 -14.29 -13.05 -2.22
C VAL A 70 -14.88 -14.15 -1.34
N ILE A 71 -16.16 -14.46 -1.56
CA ILE A 71 -16.98 -15.35 -0.72
C ILE A 71 -16.43 -16.79 -0.66
N VAL A 72 -15.65 -17.22 -1.66
CA VAL A 72 -15.05 -18.56 -1.78
C VAL A 72 -14.31 -18.97 -0.51
N LYS A 73 -13.48 -18.07 0.05
CA LYS A 73 -12.70 -18.33 1.28
C LYS A 73 -13.62 -18.68 2.46
N GLY A 74 -14.71 -17.94 2.61
CA GLY A 74 -15.69 -18.19 3.67
C GLY A 74 -16.51 -19.46 3.44
N GLN A 75 -16.90 -19.76 2.20
CA GLN A 75 -17.67 -20.97 1.87
C GLN A 75 -16.89 -22.25 2.17
N VAL A 76 -15.63 -22.32 1.76
CA VAL A 76 -14.78 -23.49 2.01
C VAL A 76 -14.40 -23.58 3.49
N GLY A 77 -14.03 -22.45 4.11
CA GLY A 77 -13.62 -22.39 5.51
C GLY A 77 -14.70 -22.82 6.50
N ARG A 78 -15.98 -22.45 6.25
CA ARG A 78 -17.11 -22.85 7.13
C ARG A 78 -17.41 -24.34 7.11
N ARG A 79 -17.01 -25.06 6.05
CA ARG A 79 -17.19 -26.52 5.93
C ARG A 79 -16.02 -27.30 6.54
N TYR A 80 -15.03 -26.62 7.12
CA TYR A 80 -13.88 -27.29 7.72
C TYR A 80 -14.27 -28.01 9.02
N ALA A 81 -13.87 -29.28 9.13
CA ALA A 81 -14.06 -30.13 10.31
C ALA A 81 -12.79 -30.95 10.58
N ASP A 82 -12.65 -31.47 11.80
CA ASP A 82 -11.51 -32.32 12.17
C ASP A 82 -11.47 -33.57 11.27
N GLY A 83 -10.33 -33.80 10.62
CA GLY A 83 -10.14 -34.86 9.64
C GLY A 83 -10.33 -34.44 8.17
N THR A 84 -10.69 -33.17 7.89
CA THR A 84 -10.76 -32.66 6.51
C THR A 84 -9.38 -32.72 5.85
N GLY A 85 -9.24 -33.52 4.80
CA GLY A 85 -8.00 -33.66 4.03
C GLY A 85 -7.82 -32.58 2.97
N LEU A 86 -6.58 -32.40 2.50
CA LEU A 86 -6.27 -31.41 1.45
C LEU A 86 -7.01 -31.67 0.12
N SER A 87 -7.21 -32.94 -0.25
CA SER A 87 -7.97 -33.33 -1.45
C SER A 87 -9.41 -32.84 -1.39
N GLU A 88 -10.03 -32.92 -0.22
CA GLU A 88 -11.40 -32.45 0.00
C GLU A 88 -11.48 -30.92 -0.01
N VAL A 89 -10.51 -30.23 0.59
CA VAL A 89 -10.41 -28.77 0.51
C VAL A 89 -10.26 -28.32 -0.96
N LYS A 90 -9.45 -29.03 -1.75
CA LYS A 90 -9.29 -28.73 -3.18
C LYS A 90 -10.61 -28.88 -3.93
N ALA A 91 -11.31 -30.00 -3.77
CA ALA A 91 -12.59 -30.24 -4.45
C ALA A 91 -13.64 -29.16 -4.10
N ARG A 92 -13.68 -28.74 -2.83
CA ARG A 92 -14.58 -27.67 -2.38
C ARG A 92 -14.20 -26.28 -2.93
N LEU A 93 -12.90 -26.02 -3.12
CA LEU A 93 -12.44 -24.80 -3.78
C LEU A 93 -12.88 -24.78 -5.24
N GLU A 94 -12.70 -25.88 -5.97
CA GLU A 94 -13.13 -26.01 -7.37
C GLU A 94 -14.65 -25.77 -7.49
N GLU A 95 -15.46 -26.43 -6.67
CA GLU A 95 -16.93 -26.22 -6.60
C GLU A 95 -17.28 -24.74 -6.32
N ALA A 96 -16.63 -24.11 -5.33
CA ALA A 96 -16.90 -22.73 -4.97
C ALA A 96 -16.47 -21.72 -6.06
N PHE A 97 -15.45 -22.04 -6.84
CA PHE A 97 -15.05 -21.22 -7.99
C PHE A 97 -15.99 -21.38 -9.18
N ASP A 98 -16.54 -22.58 -9.41
CA ASP A 98 -17.56 -22.80 -10.45
C ASP A 98 -18.85 -22.01 -10.16
N ASP A 99 -19.21 -21.86 -8.88
CA ASP A 99 -20.34 -21.05 -8.43
C ASP A 99 -20.06 -19.53 -8.41
N LEU A 100 -18.80 -19.10 -8.58
CA LEU A 100 -18.41 -17.70 -8.45
C LEU A 100 -18.84 -16.88 -9.66
N LYS A 101 -19.82 -16.00 -9.46
CA LYS A 101 -20.35 -15.13 -10.52
C LYS A 101 -19.43 -13.93 -10.80
N PRO A 102 -19.29 -13.51 -12.07
CA PRO A 102 -18.56 -12.29 -12.42
C PRO A 102 -19.07 -11.03 -11.70
N SER A 103 -20.39 -10.93 -11.48
CA SER A 103 -21.00 -9.82 -10.73
C SER A 103 -20.56 -9.77 -9.27
N SER A 104 -20.34 -10.92 -8.64
CA SER A 104 -19.82 -11.00 -7.27
C SER A 104 -18.39 -10.48 -7.20
N ILE A 105 -17.54 -10.84 -8.17
CA ILE A 105 -16.15 -10.34 -8.28
C ILE A 105 -16.16 -8.82 -8.46
N GLN A 106 -16.99 -8.32 -9.38
CA GLN A 106 -17.13 -6.87 -9.58
C GLN A 106 -17.61 -6.16 -8.31
N GLY A 107 -18.52 -6.78 -7.56
CA GLY A 107 -18.97 -6.27 -6.26
C GLY A 107 -17.83 -6.18 -5.24
N CYS A 108 -16.97 -7.19 -5.16
CA CYS A 108 -15.79 -7.17 -4.28
C CYS A 108 -14.82 -6.03 -4.65
N ILE A 109 -14.56 -5.83 -5.95
CA ILE A 109 -13.71 -4.73 -6.43
C ILE A 109 -14.31 -3.38 -6.02
N LYS A 110 -15.59 -3.12 -6.35
CA LYS A 110 -16.27 -1.88 -5.98
C LYS A 110 -16.27 -1.64 -4.47
N ALA A 111 -16.47 -2.68 -3.67
CA ALA A 111 -16.44 -2.56 -2.22
C ALA A 111 -15.06 -2.12 -1.70
N SER A 112 -13.97 -2.63 -2.28
CA SER A 112 -12.62 -2.18 -1.94
C SER A 112 -12.35 -0.75 -2.39
N GLU A 113 -12.83 -0.35 -3.58
CA GLU A 113 -12.68 1.01 -4.12
C GLU A 113 -13.42 2.03 -3.24
N VAL A 114 -14.64 1.71 -2.78
CA VAL A 114 -15.40 2.59 -1.88
C VAL A 114 -14.66 2.80 -0.56
N LYS A 115 -13.98 1.77 -0.03
CA LYS A 115 -13.18 1.91 1.20
C LYS A 115 -11.94 2.75 0.96
N LEU A 116 -11.28 2.56 -0.18
CA LEU A 116 -10.14 3.38 -0.58
C LEU A 116 -10.53 4.85 -0.69
N GLN A 117 -11.67 5.16 -1.29
CA GLN A 117 -12.17 6.54 -1.39
C GLN A 117 -12.41 7.15 -0.02
N LYS A 118 -13.04 6.42 0.91
CA LYS A 118 -13.26 6.92 2.28
C LYS A 118 -11.96 7.22 3.02
N LEU A 119 -10.92 6.40 2.83
CA LEU A 119 -9.61 6.66 3.41
C LEU A 119 -8.99 7.92 2.80
N TYR A 120 -9.12 8.09 1.49
CA TYR A 120 -8.66 9.29 0.80
C TYR A 120 -9.37 10.55 1.32
N ASP A 121 -10.70 10.53 1.39
CA ASP A 121 -11.49 11.68 1.87
C ASP A 121 -11.07 12.07 3.30
N HIS A 122 -10.86 11.09 4.18
CA HIS A 122 -10.41 11.32 5.55
C HIS A 122 -8.99 11.90 5.64
N LEU A 123 -8.08 11.53 4.72
CA LEU A 123 -6.74 12.13 4.66
C LEU A 123 -6.80 13.58 4.21
N VAL A 124 -7.61 13.88 3.19
CA VAL A 124 -7.83 15.25 2.71
C VAL A 124 -8.43 16.13 3.81
N GLU A 125 -9.35 15.60 4.60
CA GLU A 125 -9.90 16.31 5.77
C GLU A 125 -8.80 16.63 6.79
N ILE A 126 -7.96 15.66 7.16
CA ILE A 126 -6.85 15.87 8.13
C ILE A 126 -5.88 16.95 7.62
N ASP A 127 -5.45 16.86 6.37
CA ASP A 127 -4.49 17.82 5.79
C ASP A 127 -5.05 19.25 5.79
N ALA A 128 -6.37 19.41 5.62
CA ALA A 128 -7.04 20.70 5.73
C ALA A 128 -7.02 21.23 7.17
N PHE A 129 -7.22 20.39 8.18
CA PHE A 129 -7.18 20.78 9.60
C PHE A 129 -5.76 21.14 10.07
N GLU A 130 -4.72 20.46 9.60
CA GLU A 130 -3.32 20.79 9.95
C GLU A 130 -2.86 22.15 9.40
N SER A 131 -3.54 22.68 8.37
CA SER A 131 -3.22 23.98 7.77
C SER A 131 -3.73 25.19 8.57
N ASP A 132 -4.69 25.00 9.49
CA ASP A 132 -5.31 26.09 10.25
C ASP A 132 -4.65 26.35 11.63
N GLU A 133 -3.84 25.42 12.15
CA GLU A 133 -3.14 25.55 13.45
C GLU A 133 -1.73 26.18 13.35
N ASP A 134 -1.18 26.39 12.15
CA ASP A 134 0.16 27.02 11.98
C ASP A 134 0.11 28.54 11.73
N SER A 135 -1.08 29.15 11.86
CA SER A 135 -1.28 30.59 11.65
C SER A 135 -1.07 31.41 12.94
N SER A 136 0.04 31.19 13.64
CA SER A 136 0.53 32.14 14.67
C SER A 136 2.00 31.93 15.09
N ALA A 137 2.94 32.06 14.15
CA ALA A 137 4.29 32.54 14.46
C ALA A 137 4.93 33.24 13.25
N GLN A 138 5.00 34.57 13.31
CA GLN A 138 5.72 35.38 12.33
C GLN A 138 7.22 35.07 12.32
N SER A 139 7.74 34.86 11.10
CA SER A 139 9.02 35.34 10.57
C SER A 139 10.32 35.09 11.37
N SER A 140 11.14 34.18 10.83
CA SER A 140 12.49 34.59 10.41
C SER A 140 12.92 33.81 9.17
N GLY A 141 13.28 34.54 8.12
CA GLY A 141 13.81 33.95 6.90
C GLY A 141 15.20 33.37 7.14
N ALA A 142 15.39 32.14 6.69
CA ALA A 142 16.68 31.60 6.29
C ALA A 142 16.44 30.69 5.09
N THR A 143 16.82 31.18 3.91
CA THR A 143 17.14 30.32 2.78
C THR A 143 18.35 29.48 3.19
N ASP A 144 18.11 28.28 3.70
CA ASP A 144 19.18 27.30 3.90
C ASP A 144 19.27 26.45 2.63
N ASP A 145 20.01 26.97 1.66
CA ASP A 145 20.62 26.15 0.63
C ASP A 145 21.74 25.37 1.33
N SER A 146 21.35 24.28 2.01
CA SER A 146 22.31 23.36 2.62
C SER A 146 23.02 22.62 1.49
N ASP A 147 24.22 23.11 1.18
CA ASP A 147 25.23 22.44 0.37
C ASP A 147 25.48 21.04 0.93
N CYS A 148 25.15 20.02 0.13
CA CYS A 148 25.57 18.66 0.42
C CYS A 148 27.05 18.54 0.04
N GLU A 149 27.94 18.75 1.01
CA GLU A 149 29.37 18.53 0.83
C GLU A 149 29.65 17.12 0.30
N TYR A 150 30.33 17.08 -0.85
CA TYR A 150 30.89 15.89 -1.46
C TYR A 150 32.06 15.40 -0.61
N SER A 151 31.88 14.32 0.14
CA SER A 151 33.02 13.53 0.63
C SER A 151 33.25 12.37 -0.34
N SER A 152 34.32 12.48 -1.12
CA SER A 152 34.92 11.38 -1.91
C SER A 152 35.31 10.20 -1.04
#